data_AF-A0A7S3TKE7-F1
#
_entry.id   AF-A0A7S3TKE7-F1
#
_cell.length_a   1.000
_cell.length_b   1.000
_cell.length_c   1.000
_cell.angle_alpha   90.00
_cell.angle_beta   90.00
_cell.angle_gamma   90.00
#
_symmetry.space_group_name_H-M   'P 1'
#
loop_
_entity.id
_entity.type
_entity.pdbx_description
1 polymer ?
#
loop_
_entity_poly.entity_id
_entity_poly.type
_entity_poly.pdbx_seq_one_letter_code
_entity_poly.pdbx_strand_id
1 'polypeptide(L)'
;DAVDSDFLEAGIGISDAGSGWKMAAVSEPRGTSYEDAKLRYIDVADGMQRGTVVFNSAGAHIPKLAAVCLAALEAFGLPNCLNLYLSGRGLKTSAPPHTDKQDVFVLQTAGSKHWRVFAPPDPSLRPKADPLARGKGNDVLS
;
A
#
# COMPACT_ATOMS: atom_id res chain seq x y z
N ASP A 1 -0.54 -3.70 20.97
CA ASP A 1 -0.31 -2.91 19.74
C ASP A 1 -0.51 -3.89 18.57
N ALA A 2 -1.18 -3.54 17.47
CA ALA A 2 -1.81 -4.52 16.56
C ALA A 2 -0.84 -5.57 15.97
N VAL A 3 0.41 -5.18 15.72
CA VAL A 3 1.45 -6.10 15.21
C VAL A 3 1.81 -7.20 16.23
N ASP A 4 1.71 -6.92 17.53
CA ASP A 4 2.01 -7.91 18.57
C ASP A 4 0.77 -8.74 18.96
N SER A 5 -0.43 -8.17 18.82
CA SER A 5 -1.68 -8.80 19.27
C SER A 5 -2.41 -9.60 18.19
N ASP A 6 -2.23 -9.24 16.92
CA ASP A 6 -2.96 -9.81 15.79
C ASP A 6 -2.01 -10.48 14.80
N PHE A 7 -2.54 -11.41 14.01
CA PHE A 7 -1.78 -11.97 12.88
C PHE A 7 -2.02 -11.09 11.66
N LEU A 8 -1.00 -10.30 11.34
CA LEU A 8 -1.00 -9.39 10.20
C LEU A 8 -0.02 -9.89 9.15
N GLU A 9 -0.46 -9.85 7.90
CA GLU A 9 0.42 -10.01 6.75
C GLU A 9 0.74 -8.64 6.17
N ALA A 10 2.02 -8.41 5.90
CA ALA A 10 2.50 -7.21 5.24
C ALA A 10 3.43 -7.59 4.10
N GLY A 11 3.36 -6.81 3.03
CA GLY A 11 4.30 -6.88 1.93
C GLY A 11 5.29 -5.72 1.96
N ILE A 12 6.45 -5.90 1.34
CA ILE A 12 7.38 -4.82 1.07
C ILE A 12 7.39 -4.52 -0.43
N GLY A 13 7.06 -3.27 -0.76
CA GLY A 13 7.17 -2.72 -2.11
C GLY A 13 8.58 -2.21 -2.36
N ILE A 14 9.28 -2.86 -3.28
CA ILE A 14 10.64 -2.48 -3.72
C ILE A 14 10.54 -1.96 -5.15
N SER A 15 11.12 -0.78 -5.39
CA SER A 15 11.23 -0.20 -6.74
C SER A 15 12.63 -0.43 -7.30
N ASP A 16 12.76 -1.33 -8.27
CA ASP A 16 13.97 -1.40 -9.09
C ASP A 16 13.81 -0.49 -10.32
N ALA A 17 14.87 0.23 -10.68
CA ALA A 17 14.85 1.12 -11.85
C ALA A 17 14.42 0.36 -13.12
N GLY A 18 13.23 0.69 -13.64
CA GLY A 18 12.70 0.11 -14.88
C GLY A 18 11.76 -1.09 -14.72
N SER A 19 11.58 -1.64 -13.52
CA SER A 19 10.53 -2.64 -13.26
C SER A 19 9.44 -2.04 -12.38
N GLY A 20 8.18 -2.44 -12.63
CA GLY A 20 7.05 -2.02 -11.82
C GLY A 20 7.22 -2.41 -10.34
N TRP A 21 6.22 -2.07 -9.52
CA TRP A 21 6.29 -2.36 -8.09
C TRP A 21 6.25 -3.87 -7.83
N LYS A 22 7.32 -4.42 -7.24
CA LYS A 22 7.38 -5.83 -6.84
C LYS A 22 7.08 -5.93 -5.35
N MET A 23 6.12 -6.76 -5.00
CA MET A 23 5.80 -7.10 -3.61
C MET A 23 6.61 -8.33 -3.20
N ALA A 24 7.29 -8.23 -2.07
CA ALA A 24 7.91 -9.36 -1.39
C ALA A 24 7.35 -9.49 0.04
N ALA A 25 7.59 -10.62 0.70
CA ALA A 25 7.27 -10.76 2.12
C ALA A 25 8.14 -9.81 2.95
N VAL A 26 7.58 -9.23 4.02
CA VAL A 26 8.34 -8.39 4.95
C VAL A 26 9.31 -9.24 5.79
N SER A 27 8.87 -10.45 6.18
CA SER A 27 9.62 -11.44 6.95
C SER A 27 9.34 -12.86 6.47
N GLU A 28 10.27 -13.77 6.79
CA GLU A 28 10.08 -15.21 6.68
C GLU A 28 9.64 -15.81 8.03
N PRO A 29 8.86 -16.90 8.04
CA PRO A 29 8.57 -17.64 9.26
C PRO A 29 9.84 -18.12 9.95
N ARG A 30 9.88 -18.04 11.29
CA ARG A 30 11.04 -18.45 12.10
C ARG A 30 11.00 -19.92 12.51
N GLY A 31 9.96 -20.63 12.11
CA GLY A 31 9.59 -21.97 12.55
C GLY A 31 8.30 -22.39 11.87
N THR A 32 7.68 -23.48 12.36
CA THR A 32 6.49 -24.07 11.74
C THR A 32 5.19 -23.75 12.48
N SER A 33 5.26 -23.03 13.60
CA SER A 33 4.06 -22.65 14.37
C SER A 33 3.47 -21.32 13.88
N TYR A 34 2.20 -21.09 14.23
CA TYR A 34 1.54 -19.81 13.96
C TYR A 34 2.27 -18.63 14.62
N GLU A 35 2.75 -18.80 15.85
CA GLU A 35 3.52 -17.77 16.57
C GLU A 35 4.87 -17.47 15.90
N ASP A 36 5.49 -18.47 15.26
CA ASP A 36 6.75 -18.27 14.54
C ASP A 36 6.56 -17.52 13.21
N ALA A 37 5.39 -17.68 12.60
CA ALA A 37 4.98 -17.03 11.36
C ALA A 37 4.45 -15.60 11.57
N LYS A 38 4.14 -15.20 12.82
CA LYS A 38 3.69 -13.83 13.11
C LYS A 38 4.73 -12.79 12.71
N LEU A 39 4.22 -11.75 12.04
CA LEU A 39 4.94 -10.51 11.82
C LEU A 39 5.24 -9.84 13.17
N ARG A 40 6.45 -9.32 13.34
CA ARG A 40 6.91 -8.61 14.53
C ARG A 40 7.30 -7.18 14.18
N TYR A 41 7.33 -6.31 15.19
CA TYR A 41 7.77 -4.92 15.00
C TYR A 41 9.15 -4.78 14.36
N ILE A 42 10.09 -5.67 14.74
CA ILE A 42 11.44 -5.64 14.16
C ILE A 42 11.42 -5.90 12.65
N ASP A 43 10.54 -6.77 12.17
CA ASP A 43 10.42 -7.07 10.74
C ASP A 43 9.90 -5.86 9.96
N VAL A 44 8.93 -5.14 10.55
CA VAL A 44 8.39 -3.91 9.97
C VAL A 44 9.48 -2.83 9.93
N ALA A 45 10.23 -2.67 11.02
CA ALA A 45 11.32 -1.70 11.10
C ALA A 45 12.43 -2.01 10.07
N ASP A 46 12.84 -3.27 9.95
CA ASP A 46 13.83 -3.72 8.96
C ASP A 46 13.29 -3.60 7.53
N GLY A 47 12.01 -3.89 7.32
CA GLY A 47 11.31 -3.69 6.05
C GLY A 47 11.34 -2.23 5.61
N MET A 48 11.11 -1.27 6.52
CA MET A 48 11.16 0.16 6.22
C MET A 48 12.54 0.66 5.79
N GLN A 49 13.62 -0.04 6.16
CA GLN A 49 14.98 0.29 5.69
C GLN A 49 15.21 -0.14 4.24
N ARG A 50 14.51 -1.18 3.78
CA ARG A 50 14.66 -1.77 2.44
C ARG A 50 13.67 -1.23 1.42
N GLY A 51 12.53 -0.69 1.86
CA GLY A 51 11.45 -0.26 0.97
C GLY A 51 10.25 0.30 1.72
N THR A 52 9.08 0.27 1.06
CA THR A 52 7.81 0.64 1.70
C THR A 52 7.09 -0.61 2.17
N VAL A 53 6.83 -0.70 3.47
CA VAL A 53 5.98 -1.75 4.04
C VAL A 53 4.52 -1.39 3.81
N VAL A 54 3.74 -2.36 3.36
CA VAL A 54 2.33 -2.22 2.98
C VAL A 54 1.50 -3.25 3.72
N PHE A 55 0.51 -2.78 4.48
CA PHE A 55 -0.55 -3.63 5.01
C PHE A 55 -1.78 -3.45 4.12
N ASN A 56 -2.06 -4.44 3.28
CA ASN A 56 -3.26 -4.42 2.46
C ASN A 56 -4.48 -4.77 3.30
N SER A 57 -5.63 -4.16 3.01
CA SER A 57 -6.88 -4.44 3.71
C SER A 57 -6.79 -4.29 5.23
N ALA A 58 -5.91 -3.40 5.73
CA ALA A 58 -5.66 -3.19 7.15
C ALA A 58 -6.94 -2.87 7.94
N GLY A 59 -7.92 -2.21 7.32
CA GLY A 59 -9.23 -1.95 7.91
C GLY A 59 -10.03 -3.22 8.27
N ALA A 60 -9.77 -4.34 7.59
CA ALA A 60 -10.41 -5.63 7.87
C ALA A 60 -9.72 -6.43 8.99
N HIS A 61 -8.47 -6.10 9.30
CA HIS A 61 -7.63 -6.88 10.23
C HIS A 61 -7.30 -6.15 11.53
N ILE A 62 -7.35 -4.82 11.55
CA ILE A 62 -6.99 -4.01 12.71
C ILE A 62 -8.27 -3.37 13.27
N PRO A 63 -8.84 -3.86 14.39
CA PRO A 63 -10.13 -3.39 14.91
C PRO A 63 -10.19 -1.88 15.17
N LYS A 64 -9.06 -1.27 15.55
CA LYS A 64 -8.97 0.18 15.78
C LYS A 64 -9.21 1.01 14.52
N LEU A 65 -9.08 0.43 13.33
CA LEU A 65 -9.35 1.09 12.05
C LEU A 65 -10.82 0.95 11.60
N ALA A 66 -11.63 0.14 12.29
CA ALA A 66 -13.02 -0.07 11.91
C ALA A 66 -13.83 1.25 11.90
N ALA A 67 -13.58 2.14 12.86
CA ALA A 67 -14.30 3.41 12.97
C ALA A 67 -14.12 4.31 11.74
N VAL A 68 -12.90 4.40 11.18
CA VAL A 68 -12.66 5.19 9.96
C VAL A 68 -13.27 4.54 8.73
N CYS A 69 -13.24 3.20 8.63
CA CYS A 69 -13.88 2.47 7.55
C CYS A 69 -15.41 2.64 7.57
N LEU A 70 -16.04 2.60 8.75
CA LEU A 70 -17.48 2.83 8.91
C LEU A 70 -17.86 4.26 8.59
N ALA A 71 -17.10 5.25 9.07
CA ALA A 71 -17.35 6.65 8.76
C ALA A 71 -17.22 6.94 7.26
N ALA A 72 -16.24 6.36 6.57
CA ALA A 72 -16.10 6.48 5.13
C ALA A 72 -17.28 5.82 4.38
N LEU A 73 -17.72 4.64 4.82
CA LEU A 73 -18.89 3.97 4.25
C LEU A 73 -20.15 4.83 4.40
N GLU A 74 -20.39 5.42 5.58
CA GLU A 74 -21.53 6.28 5.85
C GLU A 74 -21.47 7.57 5.01
N ALA A 75 -20.31 8.21 4.94
CA ALA A 75 -20.14 9.48 4.23
C ALA A 75 -20.27 9.35 2.70
N PHE A 76 -19.76 8.25 2.13
CA PHE A 76 -19.71 8.07 0.68
C PHE A 76 -20.78 7.13 0.14
N GLY A 77 -21.42 6.32 0.99
CA GLY A 77 -22.37 5.29 0.56
C GLY A 77 -21.73 4.16 -0.27
N LEU A 78 -20.40 4.04 -0.24
CA LEU A 78 -19.62 3.11 -1.05
C LEU A 78 -18.74 2.21 -0.17
N PRO A 79 -18.55 0.92 -0.53
CA PRO A 79 -17.54 0.08 0.10
C PRO A 79 -16.15 0.72 0.01
N ASN A 80 -15.37 0.59 1.06
CA ASN A 80 -13.99 1.06 1.09
C ASN A 80 -13.02 -0.06 1.43
N CYS A 81 -11.78 0.11 0.99
CA CYS A 81 -10.64 -0.69 1.43
C CYS A 81 -9.58 0.27 1.96
N LEU A 82 -8.97 -0.08 3.10
CA LEU A 82 -7.95 0.73 3.75
C LEU A 82 -6.62 -0.01 3.71
N ASN A 83 -5.62 0.60 3.08
CA ASN A 83 -4.24 0.14 3.11
C ASN A 83 -3.38 1.06 3.98
N LEU A 84 -2.39 0.51 4.68
CA LEU A 84 -1.37 1.29 5.39
C LEU A 84 -0.03 1.21 4.64
N TYR A 85 0.67 2.35 4.58
CA TYR A 85 1.96 2.46 3.92
C TYR A 85 2.98 3.09 4.87
N LEU A 86 4.05 2.35 5.16
CA LEU A 86 5.15 2.81 6.01
C LEU A 86 6.43 2.87 5.19
N SER A 87 7.04 4.04 5.09
CA SER A 87 8.29 4.24 4.36
C SER A 87 9.36 4.78 5.31
N GLY A 88 10.55 4.19 5.29
CA GLY A 88 11.69 4.68 6.07
C GLY A 88 12.18 6.06 5.61
N ARG A 89 12.87 6.77 6.52
CA ARG A 89 13.49 8.06 6.20
C ARG A 89 14.58 7.88 5.14
N GLY A 90 14.66 8.82 4.20
CA GLY A 90 15.69 8.83 3.15
C GLY A 90 15.37 7.96 1.94
N LEU A 91 14.26 7.23 1.94
CA LEU A 91 13.79 6.50 0.78
C LEU A 91 13.43 7.48 -0.35
N LYS A 92 14.19 7.45 -1.46
CA LYS A 92 14.00 8.38 -2.58
C LYS A 92 12.65 8.19 -3.30
N THR A 93 12.22 6.94 -3.43
CA THR A 93 10.99 6.55 -4.12
C THR A 93 10.27 5.51 -3.28
N SER A 94 9.08 5.84 -2.75
CA SER A 94 8.28 4.88 -1.98
C SER A 94 7.51 3.90 -2.87
N ALA A 95 7.03 4.38 -4.01
CA ALA A 95 6.40 3.62 -5.07
C ALA A 95 6.72 4.29 -6.41
N PRO A 96 6.90 3.53 -7.51
CA PRO A 96 7.03 4.12 -8.83
C PRO A 96 5.77 4.93 -9.16
N PRO A 97 5.85 5.99 -9.99
CA PRO A 97 4.67 6.71 -10.46
C PRO A 97 3.65 5.76 -11.09
N HIS A 98 2.39 5.85 -10.67
CA HIS A 98 1.29 5.05 -11.16
C HIS A 98 -0.05 5.73 -10.85
N THR A 99 -1.12 5.18 -11.38
CA THR A 99 -2.51 5.51 -11.03
C THR A 99 -3.23 4.26 -10.53
N ASP A 100 -4.15 4.45 -9.59
CA ASP A 100 -5.05 3.40 -9.12
C ASP A 100 -6.35 3.34 -9.93
N LYS A 101 -7.07 2.21 -9.79
CA LYS A 101 -8.42 2.04 -10.37
C LYS A 101 -9.52 2.63 -9.49
N GLN A 102 -9.19 2.89 -8.23
CA GLN A 102 -10.12 3.36 -7.20
C GLN A 102 -9.96 4.87 -7.00
N ASP A 103 -11.00 5.52 -6.50
CA ASP A 103 -10.85 6.85 -5.90
C ASP A 103 -10.17 6.70 -4.53
N VAL A 104 -9.17 7.54 -4.26
CA VAL A 104 -8.29 7.37 -3.10
C VAL A 104 -8.27 8.64 -2.25
N PHE A 105 -8.51 8.48 -0.95
CA PHE A 105 -8.20 9.47 0.08
C PHE A 105 -6.92 9.08 0.79
N VAL A 106 -5.94 10.00 0.85
CA VAL A 106 -4.67 9.79 1.56
C VAL A 106 -4.68 10.57 2.87
N LEU A 107 -4.52 9.85 3.99
CA LEU A 107 -4.40 10.45 5.32
C LEU A 107 -2.98 10.22 5.87
N GLN A 108 -2.23 11.30 6.08
CA GLN A 108 -0.91 11.23 6.73
C GLN A 108 -1.10 11.13 8.25
N THR A 109 -0.68 10.02 8.85
CA THR A 109 -0.85 9.77 10.29
C THR A 109 0.40 10.05 11.13
N ALA A 110 1.60 9.98 10.53
CA ALA A 110 2.87 10.23 11.21
C ALA A 110 3.95 10.72 10.24
N GLY A 111 4.85 11.60 10.69
CA GLY A 111 5.95 12.12 9.87
C GLY A 111 5.48 12.95 8.68
N SER A 112 6.26 12.93 7.59
CA SER A 112 5.98 13.71 6.37
C SER A 112 6.33 12.91 5.12
N LYS A 113 5.56 13.10 4.04
CA LYS A 113 5.82 12.47 2.74
C LYS A 113 5.71 13.50 1.62
N HIS A 114 6.69 13.51 0.71
CA HIS A 114 6.65 14.38 -0.46
C HIS A 114 5.86 13.69 -1.58
N TRP A 115 4.74 14.28 -1.96
CA TRP A 115 3.88 13.79 -3.03
C TRP A 115 4.05 14.63 -4.29
N ARG A 116 4.05 13.98 -5.44
CA ARG A 116 3.89 14.61 -6.76
C ARG A 116 2.69 13.97 -7.44
N VAL A 117 1.66 14.77 -7.70
CA VAL A 117 0.43 14.35 -8.37
C VAL A 117 0.41 15.00 -9.74
N PHE A 118 0.15 14.19 -10.76
CA PHE A 118 0.08 14.63 -12.14
C PHE A 118 -1.38 14.67 -12.59
N ALA A 119 -1.69 15.53 -13.55
CA ALA A 119 -2.99 15.47 -14.22
C ALA A 119 -3.17 14.08 -14.88
N PRO A 120 -4.40 13.56 -14.96
CA PRO A 120 -4.64 12.34 -15.72
C PRO A 120 -4.19 12.54 -17.17
N PRO A 121 -3.63 11.50 -17.82
CA PRO A 121 -3.24 11.60 -19.22
C PRO A 121 -4.48 11.76 -20.11
N ASP A 122 -4.26 12.26 -21.34
CA ASP A 122 -5.32 12.45 -22.31
C ASP A 122 -6.06 11.12 -22.56
N PRO A 123 -7.39 11.07 -22.36
CA PRO A 123 -8.17 9.84 -22.48
C PRO A 123 -8.18 9.25 -23.89
N SER A 124 -7.79 10.01 -24.91
CA SER A 124 -7.63 9.53 -26.29
C SER A 124 -6.35 8.71 -26.51
N LEU A 125 -5.38 8.77 -25.59
CA LEU A 125 -4.14 8.01 -25.67
C LEU A 125 -4.37 6.54 -25.30
N ARG A 126 -3.70 5.64 -26.03
CA ARG A 126 -3.81 4.20 -25.75
C ARG A 126 -3.27 3.90 -24.34
N PRO A 127 -3.94 3.06 -23.53
CA PRO A 127 -3.52 2.74 -22.15
C PRO A 127 -2.09 2.21 -21.97
N LYS A 128 -1.47 1.67 -23.04
CA LYS A 128 -0.07 1.20 -23.02
C LYS A 128 0.96 2.24 -23.48
N ALA A 129 0.52 3.43 -23.90
CA ALA A 129 1.39 4.49 -24.41
C ALA A 129 1.91 5.43 -23.31
N ASP A 130 1.24 5.47 -22.15
CA ASP A 130 1.62 6.35 -21.03
C ASP A 130 1.73 5.53 -19.72
N PRO A 131 2.88 5.54 -19.02
CA PRO A 131 3.04 4.88 -17.72
C PRO A 131 2.12 5.43 -16.62
N LEU A 132 1.46 6.57 -16.84
CA LEU A 132 0.45 7.19 -15.98
C LEU A 132 -0.99 6.96 -16.49
N ALA A 133 -1.20 6.22 -17.58
CA ALA A 133 -2.54 5.85 -18.02
C ALA A 133 -3.23 4.99 -16.97
N ARG A 134 -4.53 5.26 -16.76
CA ARG A 134 -5.37 4.51 -15.81
C ARG A 134 -5.33 3.01 -16.14
N GLY A 135 -5.16 2.22 -15.08
CA GLY A 135 -5.34 0.77 -15.11
C GLY A 135 -4.05 -0.03 -15.23
N LYS A 136 -3.77 -0.87 -14.22
CA LYS A 136 -2.85 -1.99 -14.41
C LYS A 136 -3.45 -2.96 -15.45
N GLY A 137 -2.69 -3.32 -16.49
CA GLY A 137 -3.01 -4.41 -17.41
C GLY A 137 -3.64 -4.02 -18.75
N ASN A 138 -4.60 -4.82 -19.23
CA ASN A 138 -5.26 -4.68 -20.54
C ASN A 138 -6.55 -3.85 -20.46
N ASP A 139 -6.57 -2.80 -19.63
CA ASP A 139 -7.74 -1.93 -19.53
C ASP A 139 -7.98 -1.23 -20.87
N VAL A 140 -9.19 -1.33 -21.41
CA VAL A 140 -9.68 -0.54 -22.54
C VAL A 140 -10.92 0.14 -21.99
N LEU A 141 -10.91 1.47 -21.91
CA LEU A 141 -12.10 2.24 -21.55
C LEU A 141 -13.19 1.92 -22.58
N SER A 142 -14.28 1.30 -22.13
CA SER A 142 -15.52 1.20 -22.89
C SER A 142 -16.23 2.55 -22.93
#